data_AF-A0A269PC79-F1
#
_entry.id   AF-A0A269PC79-F1
#
_cell.length_a   1.000
_cell.length_b   1.000
_cell.length_c   1.000
_cell.angle_alpha   90.00
_cell.angle_beta   90.00
_cell.angle_gamma   90.00
#
_symmetry.space_group_name_H-M   'P 1'
#
loop_
_entity.id
_entity.type
_entity.pdbx_description
1 polymer ?
#
loop_
_entity_poly.entity_id
_entity_poly.type
_entity_poly.pdbx_seq_one_letter_code
_entity_poly.pdbx_strand_id
1 'polypeptide(L)'
;MSNASSSKPKLNSKTFGKLLRLFNRNQTDPNMWSAIKALPNPDPILRKSGKTAQIYEEISRDSHVIAELRTLRSGMFAFNGELVPGAEDAQSMKSYELAKTFMAKKPHTNTEWADIDWHNYSAILNGFSVLHLGAYKKEAGYWLPSSIESWQGSRFAFDTDN
;
A
#
# COMPACT_ATOMS: atom_id res chain seq x y z
N MET A 1 36.61 -10.80 -41.05
CA MET A 1 35.45 -11.71 -41.27
C MET A 1 35.42 -12.73 -40.14
N SER A 2 34.35 -12.74 -39.33
CA SER A 2 33.77 -13.93 -38.68
C SER A 2 32.70 -13.47 -37.69
N ASN A 3 31.43 -13.65 -38.07
CA ASN A 3 30.25 -13.40 -37.25
C ASN A 3 30.08 -14.55 -36.24
N ALA A 4 30.00 -14.24 -34.94
CA ALA A 4 29.52 -15.19 -33.93
C ALA A 4 28.08 -14.82 -33.53
N SER A 5 27.11 -15.52 -34.11
CA SER A 5 25.70 -15.43 -33.75
C SER A 5 25.47 -15.98 -32.34
N SER A 6 25.01 -15.15 -31.40
CA SER A 6 24.58 -15.64 -30.09
C SER A 6 23.24 -16.37 -30.21
N SER A 7 23.27 -17.70 -30.10
CA SER A 7 22.05 -18.50 -30.10
C SER A 7 21.26 -18.22 -28.84
N LYS A 8 20.00 -17.77 -28.99
CA LYS A 8 19.08 -17.58 -27.85
C LYS A 8 18.95 -18.89 -27.06
N PRO A 9 18.98 -18.84 -25.71
CA PRO A 9 18.91 -20.05 -24.88
C PRO A 9 17.57 -20.75 -25.12
N LYS A 10 17.63 -21.98 -25.65
CA LYS A 10 16.44 -22.82 -25.86
C LYS A 10 16.06 -23.45 -24.52
N LEU A 11 15.02 -22.92 -23.87
CA LEU A 11 14.43 -23.51 -22.67
C LEU A 11 13.87 -24.91 -23.00
N ASN A 12 14.39 -25.93 -22.32
CA ASN A 12 13.90 -27.31 -22.41
C ASN A 12 12.45 -27.37 -21.90
N SER A 13 11.57 -28.11 -22.61
CA SER A 13 10.14 -28.24 -22.29
C SER A 13 9.88 -28.73 -20.87
N LYS A 14 10.77 -29.54 -20.30
CA LYS A 14 10.69 -29.99 -18.90
C LYS A 14 10.98 -28.85 -17.91
N THR A 15 11.89 -27.95 -18.25
CA THR A 15 12.23 -26.77 -17.42
C THR A 15 11.14 -25.71 -17.54
N PHE A 16 10.59 -25.51 -18.74
CA PHE A 16 9.42 -24.65 -18.97
C PHE A 16 8.19 -25.16 -18.20
N GLY A 17 7.93 -26.48 -18.23
CA GLY A 17 6.84 -27.09 -17.45
C GLY A 17 7.02 -26.95 -15.93
N LYS A 18 8.26 -27.00 -15.42
CA LYS A 18 8.56 -26.71 -14.00
C LYS A 18 8.33 -25.24 -13.64
N LEU A 19 8.73 -24.32 -14.51
CA LEU A 19 8.49 -22.89 -14.33
C LEU A 19 6.99 -22.58 -14.37
N LEU A 20 6.25 -23.15 -15.34
CA LEU A 20 4.80 -22.99 -15.43
C LEU A 20 4.09 -23.54 -14.19
N ARG A 21 4.55 -24.68 -13.64
CA ARG A 21 4.04 -25.21 -12.37
C ARG A 21 4.38 -24.33 -11.17
N LEU A 22 5.55 -23.70 -11.13
CA LEU A 22 5.92 -22.74 -10.09
C LEU A 22 5.04 -21.48 -10.15
N PHE A 23 4.80 -20.93 -11.34
CA PHE A 23 3.90 -19.78 -11.51
C PHE A 23 2.43 -20.14 -11.24
N ASN A 24 1.97 -21.33 -11.61
CA ASN A 24 0.60 -21.78 -11.34
C ASN A 24 0.37 -22.20 -9.88
N ARG A 25 1.42 -22.62 -9.16
CA ARG A 25 1.35 -22.89 -7.71
C ARG A 25 1.10 -21.61 -6.92
N ASN A 26 1.59 -20.47 -7.41
CA ASN A 26 1.33 -19.15 -6.79
C ASN A 26 -0.10 -18.63 -7.01
N GLN A 27 -0.86 -19.18 -7.97
CA GLN A 27 -2.24 -18.74 -8.25
C GLN A 27 -3.29 -19.45 -7.39
N THR A 28 -2.92 -20.54 -6.70
CA THR A 28 -3.85 -21.38 -5.94
C THR A 28 -3.40 -21.62 -4.50
N ASP A 29 -2.39 -20.89 -4.01
CA ASP A 29 -1.92 -21.03 -2.63
C ASP A 29 -2.77 -20.16 -1.68
N PRO A 30 -3.62 -20.75 -0.81
CA PRO A 30 -4.41 -20.00 0.18
C PRO A 30 -3.50 -19.25 1.17
N ASN A 31 -2.25 -19.67 1.30
CA ASN A 31 -1.28 -19.09 2.23
C ASN A 31 -0.66 -17.77 1.75
N MET A 32 -0.70 -17.44 0.45
CA MET A 32 -0.26 -16.12 -0.01
C MET A 32 -1.19 -15.00 0.52
N TRP A 33 -2.50 -15.29 0.62
CA TRP A 33 -3.45 -14.41 1.29
C TRP A 33 -3.26 -14.35 2.80
N SER A 34 -2.58 -15.34 3.41
CA SER A 34 -2.19 -15.29 4.83
C SER A 34 -0.91 -14.46 5.03
N ALA A 35 0.03 -14.50 4.09
CA ALA A 35 1.29 -13.75 4.15
C ALA A 35 1.08 -12.23 3.98
N ILE A 36 0.03 -11.80 3.28
CA ILE A 36 -0.38 -10.38 3.21
C ILE A 36 -0.92 -9.87 4.56
N LYS A 37 -1.27 -10.75 5.51
CA LYS A 37 -1.83 -10.36 6.82
C LYS A 37 -0.79 -10.08 7.90
N ALA A 38 0.47 -10.45 7.71
CA ALA A 38 1.46 -10.42 8.79
C ALA A 38 2.50 -9.31 8.57
N LEU A 39 2.21 -8.12 9.08
CA LEU A 39 3.21 -7.09 9.34
C LEU A 39 3.62 -7.14 10.83
N PRO A 40 4.87 -6.78 11.17
CA PRO A 40 5.29 -6.67 12.57
C PRO A 40 4.42 -5.67 13.33
N ASN A 41 3.94 -6.08 14.51
CA ASN A 41 2.89 -5.39 15.25
C ASN A 41 3.41 -4.08 15.92
N PRO A 42 2.76 -2.93 15.71
CA PRO A 42 3.17 -1.66 16.31
C PRO A 42 2.86 -1.53 17.82
N ASP A 43 1.96 -2.32 18.41
CA ASP A 43 1.63 -2.24 19.85
C ASP A 43 1.54 -3.62 20.55
N PRO A 44 2.54 -3.99 21.39
CA PRO A 44 2.57 -5.28 22.09
C PRO A 44 1.73 -5.33 23.39
N ILE A 45 1.33 -4.19 23.95
CA ILE A 45 0.68 -4.12 25.27
C ILE A 45 -0.81 -4.42 25.14
N LEU A 46 -1.49 -3.79 24.17
CA LEU A 46 -2.93 -3.93 23.98
C LEU A 46 -3.35 -5.25 23.34
N ARG A 47 -2.42 -6.06 22.83
CA ARG A 47 -2.71 -7.40 22.28
C ARG A 47 -2.86 -8.47 23.35
N LYS A 48 -2.22 -8.33 24.52
CA LYS A 48 -2.36 -9.31 25.62
C LYS A 48 -3.81 -9.43 26.12
N SER A 49 -4.67 -8.46 25.82
CA SER A 49 -6.08 -8.41 26.25
C SER A 49 -7.09 -8.83 25.18
N GLY A 50 -6.67 -9.17 23.96
CA GLY A 50 -7.56 -9.70 22.89
C GLY A 50 -8.60 -8.72 22.33
N LYS A 51 -8.53 -7.42 22.66
CA LYS A 51 -9.51 -6.38 22.28
C LYS A 51 -8.87 -5.15 21.62
N THR A 52 -7.98 -5.35 20.65
CA THR A 52 -7.09 -4.28 20.16
C THR A 52 -7.81 -3.12 19.47
N ALA A 53 -8.65 -3.37 18.45
CA ALA A 53 -9.30 -2.28 17.72
C ALA A 53 -10.45 -1.59 18.49
N GLN A 54 -11.19 -2.36 19.30
CA GLN A 54 -12.34 -1.87 20.05
C GLN A 54 -11.96 -0.83 21.11
N ILE A 55 -10.80 -1.00 21.76
CA ILE A 55 -10.31 -0.05 22.76
C ILE A 55 -10.01 1.31 22.13
N TYR A 56 -9.38 1.36 20.96
CA TYR A 56 -9.13 2.62 20.26
C TYR A 56 -10.43 3.27 19.77
N GLU A 57 -11.40 2.48 19.30
CA GLU A 57 -12.74 2.98 18.98
C GLU A 57 -13.44 3.58 20.21
N GLU A 58 -13.34 2.95 21.37
CA GLU A 58 -13.88 3.47 22.63
C GLU A 58 -13.20 4.78 23.05
N ILE A 59 -11.87 4.84 22.99
CA ILE A 59 -11.09 6.07 23.28
C ILE A 59 -11.50 7.18 22.33
N SER A 60 -11.66 6.89 21.04
CA SER A 60 -12.08 7.88 20.04
C SER A 60 -13.50 8.41 20.22
N ARG A 61 -14.34 7.78 21.06
CA ARG A 61 -15.68 8.28 21.39
C ARG A 61 -15.67 9.28 22.55
N ASP A 62 -14.55 9.40 23.26
CA ASP A 62 -14.38 10.42 24.30
C ASP A 62 -14.41 11.82 23.67
N SER A 63 -15.23 12.71 24.24
CA SER A 63 -15.41 14.08 23.74
C SER A 63 -14.11 14.89 23.67
N HIS A 64 -13.20 14.69 24.61
CA HIS A 64 -11.90 15.36 24.64
C HIS A 64 -11.01 14.84 23.51
N VAL A 65 -10.97 13.52 23.31
CA VAL A 65 -10.21 12.90 22.22
C VAL A 65 -10.76 13.33 20.86
N ILE A 66 -12.09 13.38 20.69
CA ILE A 66 -12.73 13.87 19.45
C ILE A 66 -12.33 15.31 19.16
N ALA A 67 -12.32 16.17 20.19
CA ALA A 67 -11.91 17.56 20.03
C ALA A 67 -10.47 17.64 19.50
N GLU A 68 -9.55 16.86 20.07
CA GLU A 68 -8.16 16.87 19.62
C GLU A 68 -7.94 16.21 18.27
N LEU A 69 -8.66 15.14 17.94
CA LEU A 69 -8.64 14.58 16.60
C LEU A 69 -9.12 15.60 15.55
N ARG A 70 -10.12 16.42 15.88
CA ARG A 70 -10.57 17.51 15.00
C ARG A 70 -9.51 18.60 14.87
N THR A 71 -8.86 18.99 15.96
CA THR A 71 -7.75 19.94 15.95
C THR A 71 -6.61 19.44 15.06
N LEU A 72 -6.21 18.17 15.23
CA LEU A 72 -5.18 17.52 14.42
C LEU A 72 -5.57 17.45 12.94
N ARG A 73 -6.81 17.06 12.63
CA ARG A 73 -7.31 17.03 11.25
C ARG A 73 -7.25 18.42 10.60
N SER A 74 -7.68 19.44 11.32
CA SER A 74 -7.61 20.82 10.84
C SER A 74 -6.18 21.29 10.64
N GLY A 75 -5.27 20.95 11.58
CA GLY A 75 -3.85 21.28 11.47
C GLY A 75 -3.18 20.58 10.28
N MET A 76 -3.51 19.31 10.03
CA MET A 76 -3.03 18.57 8.87
C MET A 76 -3.42 19.24 7.55
N PHE A 77 -4.69 19.67 7.42
CA PHE A 77 -5.16 20.35 6.21
C PHE A 77 -4.70 21.81 6.08
N ALA A 78 -4.06 22.37 7.11
CA ALA A 78 -3.42 23.68 7.00
C ALA A 78 -2.09 23.63 6.23
N PHE A 79 -1.51 22.44 6.05
CA PHE A 79 -0.28 22.26 5.27
C PHE A 79 -0.59 22.09 3.77
N ASN A 80 0.23 22.71 2.94
CA ASN A 80 0.21 22.46 1.50
C ASN A 80 1.19 21.33 1.19
N GLY A 81 0.66 20.18 0.77
CA GLY A 81 1.47 19.08 0.25
C GLY A 81 1.89 19.37 -1.19
N GLU A 82 3.19 19.36 -1.46
CA GLU A 82 3.73 19.51 -2.81
C GLU A 82 4.51 18.26 -3.21
N LEU A 83 4.31 17.83 -4.47
CA LEU A 83 5.18 16.84 -5.07
C LEU A 83 6.52 17.49 -5.40
N VAL A 84 7.60 16.86 -4.96
CA VAL A 84 8.97 17.30 -5.20
C VAL A 84 9.70 16.20 -5.98
N PRO A 85 10.47 16.53 -7.04
CA PRO A 85 11.29 15.54 -7.72
C PRO A 85 12.39 15.01 -6.79
N GLY A 86 12.73 13.73 -6.91
CA GLY A 86 13.78 13.12 -6.08
C GLY A 86 15.19 13.68 -6.33
N ALA A 87 15.45 14.16 -7.55
CA ALA A 87 16.66 14.83 -7.99
C ALA A 87 16.39 15.55 -9.33
N GLU A 88 17.36 16.35 -9.81
CA GLU A 88 17.26 17.11 -11.06
C GLU A 88 17.61 16.31 -12.33
N ASP A 89 17.97 15.04 -12.18
CA ASP A 89 18.28 14.20 -13.33
C ASP A 89 17.03 13.88 -14.17
N ALA A 90 17.26 13.55 -15.45
CA ALA A 90 16.18 13.32 -16.40
C ALA A 90 15.24 12.16 -15.99
N GLN A 91 15.73 11.15 -15.25
CA GLN A 91 14.92 10.02 -14.81
C GLN A 91 14.04 10.39 -13.61
N SER A 92 14.56 11.16 -12.67
CA SER A 92 13.81 11.71 -11.55
C SER A 92 12.70 12.65 -12.01
N MET A 93 12.99 13.53 -12.98
CA MET A 93 11.99 14.41 -13.57
C MET A 93 10.90 13.64 -14.32
N LYS A 94 11.25 12.56 -15.02
CA LYS A 94 10.28 11.68 -15.68
C LYS A 94 9.32 11.01 -14.68
N SER A 95 9.86 10.55 -13.55
CA SER A 95 9.09 9.91 -12.47
C SER A 95 8.18 10.92 -11.77
N TYR A 96 8.67 12.15 -11.59
CA TYR A 96 7.90 13.27 -11.04
C TYR A 96 6.68 13.63 -11.89
N GLU A 97 6.85 13.75 -13.21
CA GLU A 97 5.74 14.04 -14.12
C GLU A 97 4.71 12.89 -14.17
N LEU A 98 5.17 11.64 -14.06
CA LEU A 98 4.29 10.48 -13.89
C LEU A 98 3.49 10.57 -12.59
N ALA A 99 4.14 10.89 -11.47
CA ALA A 99 3.50 11.04 -10.16
C ALA A 99 2.45 12.17 -10.16
N LYS A 100 2.77 13.32 -10.75
CA LYS A 100 1.81 14.42 -10.95
C LYS A 100 0.57 13.97 -11.71
N THR A 101 0.78 13.29 -12.84
CA THR A 101 -0.33 12.82 -13.69
C THR A 101 -1.21 11.81 -12.94
N PHE A 102 -0.59 10.95 -12.13
CA PHE A 102 -1.29 9.99 -11.30
C PHE A 102 -2.08 10.67 -10.17
N MET A 103 -1.47 11.59 -9.42
CA MET A 103 -2.11 12.30 -8.30
C MET A 103 -3.10 13.38 -8.73
N ALA A 104 -3.07 13.83 -9.98
CA ALA A 104 -4.12 14.71 -10.52
C ALA A 104 -5.49 14.02 -10.63
N LYS A 105 -5.52 12.68 -10.66
CA LYS A 105 -6.75 11.89 -10.65
C LYS A 105 -7.18 11.65 -9.20
N LYS A 106 -8.48 11.44 -8.98
CA LYS A 106 -8.98 11.00 -7.66
C LYS A 106 -8.48 9.58 -7.33
N PRO A 107 -8.16 9.28 -6.06
CA PRO A 107 -7.65 7.97 -5.66
C PRO A 107 -8.67 6.84 -5.87
N HIS A 108 -9.95 7.10 -5.63
CA HIS A 108 -11.04 6.14 -5.84
C HIS A 108 -12.39 6.87 -6.01
N THR A 109 -13.44 6.16 -6.39
CA THR A 109 -14.81 6.70 -6.44
C THR A 109 -15.23 7.21 -5.06
N ASN A 110 -15.70 8.45 -5.00
CA ASN A 110 -16.13 9.14 -3.77
C ASN A 110 -15.04 9.28 -2.70
N THR A 111 -13.77 9.40 -3.11
CA THR A 111 -12.64 9.59 -2.20
C THR A 111 -11.72 10.66 -2.75
N GLU A 112 -11.34 11.63 -1.91
CA GLU A 112 -10.31 12.62 -2.23
C GLU A 112 -8.97 12.23 -1.60
N TRP A 113 -7.88 12.81 -2.10
CA TRP A 113 -6.55 12.63 -1.50
C TRP A 113 -6.51 13.06 -0.04
N ALA A 114 -7.23 14.12 0.31
CA ALA A 114 -7.39 14.58 1.69
C ALA A 114 -7.99 13.50 2.63
N ASP A 115 -8.88 12.64 2.12
CA ASP A 115 -9.44 11.54 2.89
C ASP A 115 -8.42 10.41 3.10
N ILE A 116 -7.58 10.16 2.09
CA ILE A 116 -6.46 9.21 2.16
C ILE A 116 -5.41 9.70 3.16
N ASP A 117 -5.07 10.98 3.12
CA ASP A 117 -4.11 11.59 4.06
C ASP A 117 -4.64 11.50 5.49
N TRP A 118 -5.92 11.80 5.72
CA TRP A 118 -6.54 11.64 7.03
C TRP A 118 -6.54 10.19 7.51
N HIS A 119 -6.87 9.25 6.61
CA HIS A 119 -6.81 7.83 6.92
C HIS A 119 -5.39 7.39 7.31
N ASN A 120 -4.38 7.85 6.58
CA ASN A 120 -2.98 7.56 6.90
C ASN A 120 -2.59 8.13 8.26
N TYR A 121 -2.98 9.39 8.51
CA TYR A 121 -2.71 10.09 9.76
C TYR A 121 -3.36 9.40 10.97
N SER A 122 -4.50 8.73 10.77
CA SER A 122 -5.18 7.95 11.82
C SER A 122 -4.34 6.79 12.39
N ALA A 123 -3.23 6.42 11.74
CA ALA A 123 -2.26 5.47 12.30
C ALA A 123 -1.69 5.93 13.65
N ILE A 124 -1.62 7.24 13.91
CA ILE A 124 -1.17 7.77 15.22
C ILE A 124 -2.08 7.27 16.35
N LEU A 125 -3.38 7.13 16.08
CA LEU A 125 -4.35 6.65 17.06
C LEU A 125 -4.39 5.12 17.11
N ASN A 126 -4.39 4.47 15.94
CA ASN A 126 -4.66 3.03 15.80
C ASN A 126 -3.39 2.16 15.79
N GLY A 127 -2.21 2.75 15.89
CA GLY A 127 -0.91 2.10 15.71
C GLY A 127 -0.55 1.82 14.25
N PHE A 128 -1.53 1.66 13.36
CA PHE A 128 -1.35 1.49 11.92
C PHE A 128 -2.57 1.96 11.12
N SER A 129 -2.36 2.16 9.83
CA SER A 129 -3.41 2.37 8.83
C SER A 129 -3.06 1.54 7.59
N VAL A 130 -4.08 1.15 6.82
CA VAL A 130 -3.87 0.31 5.63
C VAL A 130 -4.39 0.99 4.39
N LEU A 131 -3.51 1.17 3.41
CA LEU A 131 -3.85 1.54 2.06
C LEU A 131 -3.80 0.33 1.15
N HIS A 132 -4.90 0.08 0.46
CA HIS A 132 -4.98 -0.90 -0.59
C HIS A 132 -4.70 -0.24 -1.94
N LEU A 133 -3.77 -0.82 -2.69
CA LEU A 133 -3.52 -0.48 -4.08
C LEU A 133 -4.28 -1.48 -4.94
N GLY A 134 -5.18 -0.97 -5.78
CA GLY A 134 -5.97 -1.79 -6.69
C GLY A 134 -5.11 -2.51 -7.74
N ALA A 135 -5.77 -3.23 -8.64
CA ALA A 135 -5.09 -3.97 -9.69
C ALA A 135 -4.18 -3.06 -10.51
N TYR A 136 -2.93 -3.47 -10.69
CA TYR A 136 -1.99 -2.74 -11.54
C TYR A 136 -2.39 -2.89 -13.01
N LYS A 137 -2.55 -1.77 -13.69
CA LYS A 137 -2.88 -1.68 -15.12
C LYS A 137 -1.76 -0.97 -15.85
N LYS A 138 -1.55 -1.35 -17.11
CA LYS A 138 -0.56 -0.71 -17.97
C LYS A 138 -1.18 0.53 -18.61
N GLU A 139 -0.75 1.71 -18.19
CA GLU A 139 -1.17 3.00 -18.73
C GLU A 139 0.05 3.75 -19.29
N ALA A 140 -0.02 4.19 -20.56
CA ALA A 140 1.07 4.92 -21.22
C ALA A 140 2.46 4.26 -21.11
N GLY A 141 2.51 2.93 -21.03
CA GLY A 141 3.75 2.16 -20.89
C GLY A 141 4.19 1.87 -19.46
N TYR A 142 3.54 2.44 -18.45
CA TYR A 142 3.84 2.24 -17.02
C TYR A 142 2.81 1.37 -16.32
N TRP A 143 3.21 0.66 -15.26
CA TRP A 143 2.29 -0.05 -14.38
C TRP A 143 1.85 0.85 -13.24
N LEU A 144 0.58 1.24 -13.24
CA LEU A 144 -0.02 2.07 -12.20
C LEU A 144 -1.19 1.33 -11.55
N PRO A 145 -1.43 1.51 -10.25
CA PRO A 145 -2.59 0.93 -9.60
C PRO A 145 -3.87 1.57 -10.14
N SER A 146 -4.94 0.79 -10.28
CA SER A 146 -6.22 1.29 -10.78
C SER A 146 -6.98 2.14 -9.76
N SER A 147 -6.67 1.98 -8.48
CA SER A 147 -7.32 2.68 -7.36
C SER A 147 -6.38 2.72 -6.16
N ILE A 148 -6.64 3.68 -5.26
CA ILE A 148 -6.08 3.75 -3.91
C ILE A 148 -7.25 3.84 -2.94
N GLU A 149 -7.33 2.87 -2.04
CA GLU A 149 -8.46 2.71 -1.13
C GLU A 149 -7.98 2.66 0.32
N SER A 150 -8.72 3.30 1.21
CA SER A 150 -8.53 3.17 2.65
C SER A 150 -9.26 1.93 3.16
N TRP A 151 -8.52 0.98 3.74
CA TRP A 151 -9.10 -0.19 4.38
C TRP A 151 -9.07 -0.05 5.90
N GLN A 152 -10.18 -0.45 6.54
CA GLN A 152 -10.31 -0.41 7.99
C GLN A 152 -9.27 -1.33 8.64
N GLY A 153 -8.49 -0.78 9.58
CA GLY A 153 -7.44 -1.50 10.29
C GLY A 153 -7.96 -2.72 11.06
N SER A 154 -9.21 -2.67 11.56
CA SER A 154 -9.86 -3.80 12.26
C SER A 154 -9.98 -5.09 11.43
N ARG A 155 -9.82 -5.01 10.10
CA ARG A 155 -9.79 -6.18 9.20
C ARG A 155 -8.46 -6.93 9.22
N PHE A 156 -7.42 -6.35 9.82
CA PHE A 156 -6.06 -6.87 9.83
C PHE A 156 -5.68 -7.29 11.25
N ALA A 157 -4.95 -8.39 11.36
CA ALA A 157 -4.47 -8.94 12.61
C ALA A 157 -3.00 -9.33 12.46
N PHE A 158 -2.18 -8.96 13.44
CA PHE A 158 -0.75 -9.24 13.45
C PHE A 158 -0.46 -10.38 14.44
N ASP A 159 0.14 -11.46 13.94
CA ASP A 159 0.57 -12.60 14.77
C ASP A 159 2.05 -12.45 15.18
N THR A 160 2.47 -13.04 16.31
CA THR A 160 3.87 -13.07 16.78
C THR A 160 4.67 -14.25 16.26
N ASP A 161 4.03 -15.26 15.69
CA ASP A 161 4.71 -16.47 15.24
C ASP A 161 5.39 -16.32 13.87
N ASN A 162 5.57 -15.09 13.38
CA ASN A 162 6.35 -14.78 12.17
C ASN A 162 7.09 -13.44 12.28
#